data_AF-R5I6P0-F1
#
_entry.id   AF-R5I6P0-F1
#
_cell.length_a   1.000
_cell.length_b   1.000
_cell.length_c   1.000
_cell.angle_alpha   90.00
_cell.angle_beta   90.00
_cell.angle_gamma   90.00
#
_symmetry.space_group_name_H-M   'P 1'
#
loop_
_entity.id
_entity.type
_entity.pdbx_description
1 polymer ?
#
loop_
_entity_poly.entity_id
_entity_poly.type
_entity_poly.pdbx_seq_one_letter_code
_entity_poly.pdbx_strand_id
1 'polypeptide(L)'
;MKIYPSQIRRSVRLLKRMRSNSRKMMVWKNYPLANEVVSMLDTLSERSGRHSPYDKIFLMKILLDNISKSDTPRFAISVLERQAALFKSVTEEDLKEYDDPLTVGEVEAELGKWREYIDFDGVTEEEWCSKYHRYLRFDPIERTPLWEEIYYEVEKETDEAIGRNVPRGMGFCFMYWSSKADVLARRGISWRSPHEMNPRVMFD
;
A
#
# COMPACT_ATOMS: atom_id res chain seq x y z
N MET A 1 -10.42 -13.68 28.83
CA MET A 1 -9.89 -12.69 27.86
C MET A 1 -8.71 -13.33 27.12
N LYS A 2 -8.82 -13.55 25.81
CA LYS A 2 -7.77 -14.17 24.98
C LYS A 2 -6.53 -13.26 24.99
N ILE A 3 -5.40 -13.75 25.50
CA ILE A 3 -4.15 -12.96 25.51
C ILE A 3 -3.42 -13.22 24.20
N TYR A 4 -3.54 -12.29 23.25
CA TYR A 4 -2.84 -12.36 21.97
C TYR A 4 -1.30 -12.37 22.14
N PRO A 5 -0.56 -13.07 21.25
CA PRO A 5 0.89 -12.99 21.16
C PRO A 5 1.41 -11.54 21.14
N SER A 6 2.62 -11.31 21.66
CA SER A 6 3.22 -9.97 21.70
C SER A 6 3.37 -9.37 20.30
N GLN A 7 3.66 -10.20 19.29
CA GLN A 7 3.72 -9.83 17.87
C GLN A 7 2.40 -9.25 17.36
N ILE A 8 1.26 -9.89 17.64
CA ILE A 8 -0.08 -9.36 17.25
C ILE A 8 -0.34 -8.04 17.97
N ARG A 9 -0.09 -7.97 19.28
CA ARG A 9 -0.29 -6.73 20.05
C ARG A 9 0.60 -5.58 19.56
N ARG A 10 1.84 -5.86 19.17
CA ARG A 10 2.76 -4.88 18.56
C ARG A 10 2.28 -4.48 17.17
N SER A 11 1.85 -5.42 16.34
CA SER A 11 1.26 -5.16 15.01
C SER A 11 0.08 -4.19 15.11
N VAL A 12 -0.86 -4.41 16.04
CA VAL A 12 -1.99 -3.50 16.28
C VAL A 12 -1.54 -2.08 16.61
N ARG A 13 -0.47 -1.91 17.40
CA ARG A 13 0.08 -0.57 17.72
C ARG A 13 0.66 0.11 16.47
N LEU A 14 1.36 -0.64 15.62
CA LEU A 14 1.90 -0.11 14.37
C LEU A 14 0.78 0.26 13.39
N LEU A 15 -0.25 -0.58 13.24
CA LEU A 15 -1.41 -0.29 12.39
C LEU A 15 -2.17 0.96 12.85
N LYS A 16 -2.29 1.19 14.17
CA LYS A 16 -2.85 2.44 14.70
C LYS A 16 -2.01 3.66 14.32
N ARG A 17 -0.68 3.53 14.36
CA ARG A 17 0.25 4.58 13.90
C ARG A 17 0.12 4.81 12.39
N MET A 18 0.00 3.74 11.61
CA MET A 18 -0.20 3.82 10.17
C MET A 18 -1.48 4.60 9.82
N ARG A 19 -2.58 4.30 10.50
CA ARG A 19 -3.84 5.05 10.37
C ARG A 19 -3.69 6.53 10.71
N SER A 20 -2.88 6.86 11.72
CA SER A 20 -2.60 8.26 12.08
C SER A 20 -1.82 8.99 10.97
N ASN A 21 -0.83 8.32 10.37
CA ASN A 21 -0.06 8.86 9.25
C ASN A 21 -0.96 9.08 8.02
N SER A 22 -1.86 8.14 7.70
CA SER A 22 -2.80 8.25 6.59
C SER A 22 -3.69 9.50 6.72
N ARG A 23 -4.21 9.76 7.93
CA ARG A 23 -5.01 10.96 8.22
C ARG A 23 -4.24 12.28 8.10
N LYS A 24 -2.91 12.23 8.14
CA LYS A 24 -2.03 13.40 8.04
C LYS A 24 -1.39 13.54 6.65
N MET A 25 -1.86 12.79 5.65
CA MET A 25 -1.28 12.74 4.31
C MET A 25 0.23 12.37 4.34
N MET A 26 0.61 11.46 5.23
CA MET A 26 1.98 10.95 5.37
C MET A 26 2.02 9.44 5.16
N VAL A 27 1.24 8.92 4.22
CA VAL A 27 1.09 7.48 3.96
C VAL A 27 2.45 6.82 3.64
N TRP A 28 3.38 7.53 3.01
CA TRP A 28 4.73 7.01 2.75
C TRP A 28 5.47 6.54 4.00
N LYS A 29 5.21 7.15 5.18
CA LYS A 29 5.78 6.74 6.48
C LYS A 29 5.28 5.37 6.93
N ASN A 30 4.27 4.83 6.27
CA ASN A 30 3.70 3.53 6.59
C ASN A 30 4.47 2.38 5.96
N TYR A 31 5.25 2.60 4.90
CA TYR A 31 6.00 1.54 4.24
C TYR A 31 6.95 0.76 5.17
N PRO A 32 7.84 1.39 5.97
CA PRO A 32 8.68 0.66 6.91
C PRO A 32 7.88 0.01 8.05
N LEU A 33 6.78 0.65 8.49
CA LEU A 33 5.91 0.08 9.52
C LEU A 33 5.18 -1.17 9.02
N ALA A 34 4.75 -1.17 7.76
CA ALA A 34 4.08 -2.29 7.12
C ALA A 34 5.03 -3.49 6.99
N ASN A 35 6.29 -3.26 6.60
CA ASN A 35 7.33 -4.29 6.59
C ASN A 35 7.55 -4.90 7.98
N GLU A 36 7.58 -4.08 9.04
CA GLU A 36 7.70 -4.58 10.42
C GLU A 36 6.49 -5.43 10.84
N VAL A 37 5.28 -5.02 10.46
CA VAL A 37 4.06 -5.81 10.71
C VAL A 37 4.14 -7.16 10.00
N VAL A 38 4.46 -7.19 8.70
CA VAL A 38 4.58 -8.44 7.93
C VAL A 38 5.63 -9.35 8.56
N SER A 39 6.81 -8.83 8.87
CA SER A 39 7.88 -9.58 9.52
C SER A 39 7.41 -10.22 10.84
N MET A 40 6.71 -9.46 11.70
CA MET A 40 6.18 -10.00 12.95
C MET A 40 5.13 -11.09 12.73
N LEU A 41 4.24 -10.92 11.76
CA LEU A 41 3.20 -11.91 11.45
C LEU A 41 3.81 -13.18 10.84
N ASP A 42 4.87 -13.07 10.05
CA ASP A 42 5.58 -14.21 9.46
C ASP A 42 6.29 -15.07 10.51
N THR A 43 6.69 -14.50 11.66
CA THR A 43 7.26 -15.29 12.78
C THR A 43 6.23 -16.13 13.55
N LEU A 44 4.94 -15.88 13.35
CA LEU A 44 3.88 -16.63 14.03
C LEU A 44 3.43 -17.82 13.19
N SER A 45 3.21 -18.95 13.84
CA SER A 45 2.47 -20.07 13.25
C SER A 45 1.13 -19.60 12.69
N GLU A 46 0.60 -20.27 11.67
CA GLU A 46 -0.69 -19.91 11.08
C GLU A 46 -1.81 -19.90 12.12
N ARG A 47 -1.81 -20.90 13.00
CA ARG A 47 -2.77 -21.07 14.08
C ARG A 47 -2.08 -21.31 15.42
N SER A 48 -2.69 -20.84 16.49
CA SER A 48 -2.40 -21.27 17.85
C SER A 48 -3.67 -21.24 18.71
N GLY A 49 -3.62 -21.71 19.95
CA GLY A 49 -4.72 -21.52 20.91
C GLY A 49 -5.02 -20.05 21.25
N ARG A 50 -4.25 -19.08 20.72
CA ARG A 50 -4.35 -17.65 21.02
C ARG A 50 -4.63 -16.78 19.80
N HIS A 51 -4.60 -17.33 18.58
CA HIS A 51 -4.93 -16.62 17.35
C HIS A 51 -5.30 -17.57 16.22
N SER A 52 -6.18 -17.14 15.33
CA SER A 52 -6.54 -17.85 14.10
C SER A 52 -5.71 -17.37 12.91
N PRO A 53 -5.70 -18.12 11.78
CA PRO A 53 -5.19 -17.63 10.51
C PRO A 53 -5.91 -16.35 10.07
N TYR A 54 -7.21 -16.24 10.35
CA TYR A 54 -8.01 -15.09 9.99
C TYR A 54 -7.63 -13.81 10.76
N ASP A 55 -7.18 -13.93 12.03
CA ASP A 55 -6.62 -12.79 12.76
C ASP A 55 -5.44 -12.15 12.01
N LYS A 56 -4.59 -12.98 11.39
CA LYS A 56 -3.47 -12.49 10.55
C LYS A 56 -3.97 -11.84 9.27
N ILE A 57 -4.95 -12.46 8.58
CA ILE A 57 -5.58 -11.91 7.37
C ILE A 57 -6.19 -10.55 7.66
N PHE A 58 -6.90 -10.39 8.77
CA PHE A 58 -7.52 -9.14 9.18
C PHE A 58 -6.49 -8.03 9.44
N LEU A 59 -5.37 -8.35 10.10
CA LEU A 59 -4.29 -7.38 10.31
C LEU A 59 -3.62 -6.98 8.99
N MET A 60 -3.43 -7.93 8.07
CA MET A 60 -2.91 -7.67 6.72
C MET A 60 -3.88 -6.82 5.88
N LYS A 61 -5.19 -7.01 6.03
CA LYS A 61 -6.20 -6.14 5.42
C LYS A 61 -6.04 -4.71 5.89
N ILE A 62 -5.99 -4.50 7.21
CA ILE A 62 -5.81 -3.14 7.77
C ILE A 62 -4.49 -2.53 7.30
N LEU A 63 -3.42 -3.32 7.18
CA LEU A 63 -2.16 -2.88 6.63
C LEU A 63 -2.32 -2.38 5.19
N LEU A 64 -2.94 -3.19 4.33
CA LEU A 64 -3.18 -2.87 2.93
C LEU A 64 -4.08 -1.63 2.74
N ASP A 65 -5.02 -1.39 3.67
CA ASP A 65 -5.87 -0.20 3.70
C ASP A 65 -5.09 1.09 4.08
N ASN A 66 -3.84 0.95 4.56
CA ASN A 66 -3.02 2.07 5.03
C ASN A 66 -1.67 2.21 4.30
N ILE A 67 -1.54 1.62 3.11
CA ILE A 67 -0.41 1.86 2.21
C ILE A 67 -0.92 2.32 0.85
N SER A 68 -0.06 2.98 0.08
CA SER A 68 -0.34 3.24 -1.33
C SER A 68 0.05 2.01 -2.15
N LYS A 69 -0.96 1.22 -2.56
CA LYS A 69 -0.72 0.00 -3.34
C LYS A 69 -0.15 0.29 -4.74
N SER A 70 -0.48 1.45 -5.33
CA SER A 70 0.08 1.87 -6.63
C SER A 70 1.54 2.27 -6.55
N ASP A 71 1.98 2.80 -5.41
CA ASP A 71 3.40 3.12 -5.18
C ASP A 71 4.22 1.91 -4.72
N THR A 72 3.56 0.92 -4.10
CA THR A 72 4.20 -0.29 -3.53
C THR A 72 3.51 -1.58 -3.97
N PRO A 73 3.34 -1.81 -5.28
CA PRO A 73 2.50 -2.88 -5.78
C PRO A 73 3.06 -4.27 -5.50
N ARG A 74 4.39 -4.48 -5.55
CA ARG A 74 4.98 -5.81 -5.28
C ARG A 74 4.89 -6.16 -3.81
N PHE A 75 5.07 -5.19 -2.92
CA PHE A 75 4.82 -5.35 -1.51
C PHE A 75 3.36 -5.71 -1.25
N ALA A 76 2.41 -4.98 -1.86
CA ALA A 76 0.98 -5.28 -1.75
C ALA A 76 0.64 -6.70 -2.24
N ILE A 77 1.17 -7.09 -3.41
CA ILE A 77 1.05 -8.45 -3.96
C ILE A 77 1.57 -9.48 -2.96
N SER A 78 2.75 -9.26 -2.38
CA SER A 78 3.34 -10.21 -1.42
C SER A 78 2.49 -10.38 -0.14
N VAL A 79 1.75 -9.34 0.27
CA VAL A 79 0.82 -9.42 1.40
C VAL A 79 -0.47 -10.15 0.99
N LEU A 80 -1.00 -9.87 -0.20
CA LEU A 80 -2.18 -10.55 -0.74
C LEU A 80 -1.92 -12.06 -0.94
N GLU A 81 -0.72 -12.44 -1.39
CA GLU A 81 -0.30 -13.84 -1.51
C GLU A 81 -0.27 -14.55 -0.14
N ARG A 82 0.19 -13.86 0.91
CA ARG A 82 0.12 -14.38 2.29
C ARG A 82 -1.33 -14.55 2.75
N GLN A 83 -2.21 -13.59 2.46
CA GLN A 83 -3.62 -13.71 2.79
C GLN A 83 -4.26 -14.91 2.08
N ALA A 84 -4.03 -15.06 0.78
CA ALA A 84 -4.53 -16.19 -0.01
C ALA A 84 -4.00 -17.54 0.50
N ALA A 85 -2.73 -17.60 0.91
CA ALA A 85 -2.16 -18.80 1.51
C ALA A 85 -2.83 -19.14 2.85
N LEU A 86 -3.03 -18.16 3.73
CA LEU A 86 -3.68 -18.34 5.03
C LEU A 86 -5.15 -18.75 4.90
N PHE A 87 -5.87 -18.29 3.87
CA PHE A 87 -7.26 -18.67 3.65
C PHE A 87 -7.46 -20.18 3.50
N LYS A 88 -6.43 -20.92 3.07
CA LYS A 88 -6.47 -22.39 2.97
C LYS A 88 -6.67 -23.09 4.32
N SER A 89 -6.35 -22.44 5.44
CA SER A 89 -6.45 -22.98 6.79
C SER A 89 -7.50 -22.27 7.67
N VAL A 90 -8.26 -21.33 7.09
CA VAL A 90 -9.39 -20.65 7.75
C VAL A 90 -10.60 -21.58 7.83
N THR A 91 -11.27 -21.58 8.98
CA THR A 91 -12.54 -22.28 9.20
C THR A 91 -13.67 -21.28 9.44
N GLU A 92 -14.93 -21.73 9.34
CA GLU A 92 -16.09 -20.89 9.66
C GLU A 92 -16.05 -20.32 11.08
N GLU A 93 -15.48 -21.07 12.04
CA GLU A 93 -15.34 -20.62 13.43
C GLU A 93 -14.42 -19.39 13.53
N ASP A 94 -13.36 -19.32 12.73
CA ASP A 94 -12.43 -18.20 12.75
C ASP A 94 -13.07 -16.88 12.29
N LEU A 95 -14.19 -16.97 11.56
CA LEU A 95 -14.89 -15.83 10.98
C LEU A 95 -15.97 -15.25 11.90
N LYS A 96 -16.46 -16.02 12.89
CA LYS A 96 -17.60 -15.62 13.75
C LYS A 96 -17.36 -14.35 14.56
N GLU A 97 -16.09 -14.02 14.83
CA GLU A 97 -15.72 -12.81 15.58
C GLU A 97 -15.70 -11.54 14.70
N TYR A 98 -15.98 -11.65 13.39
CA TYR A 98 -15.84 -10.57 12.42
C TYR A 98 -17.17 -10.29 11.70
N ASP A 99 -17.62 -9.03 11.73
CA ASP A 99 -18.92 -8.62 11.19
C ASP A 99 -19.01 -8.73 9.66
N ASP A 100 -17.90 -8.47 8.96
CA ASP A 100 -17.80 -8.46 7.50
C ASP A 100 -16.44 -9.05 7.09
N PRO A 101 -16.31 -10.39 7.14
CA PRO A 101 -15.04 -11.02 6.85
C PRO A 101 -14.75 -10.98 5.35
N LEU A 102 -13.50 -10.68 4.99
CA LEU A 102 -12.98 -10.88 3.65
C LEU A 102 -13.20 -12.33 3.22
N THR A 103 -13.56 -12.48 1.97
CA THR A 103 -13.58 -13.76 1.27
C THR A 103 -12.26 -14.01 0.56
N VAL A 104 -11.95 -15.29 0.31
CA VAL A 104 -10.80 -15.66 -0.52
C VAL A 104 -10.92 -15.08 -1.93
N GLY A 105 -12.14 -15.02 -2.49
CA GLY A 105 -12.40 -14.47 -3.81
C GLY A 105 -12.09 -12.98 -3.91
N GLU A 106 -12.38 -12.18 -2.88
CA GLU A 106 -11.99 -10.77 -2.83
C GLU A 106 -10.46 -10.59 -2.81
N VAL A 107 -9.76 -11.42 -2.03
CA VAL A 107 -8.29 -11.38 -1.99
C VAL A 107 -7.67 -11.81 -3.32
N GLU A 108 -8.19 -12.86 -3.96
CA GLU A 108 -7.72 -13.33 -5.25
C GLU A 108 -8.00 -12.31 -6.38
N ALA A 109 -9.17 -11.66 -6.35
CA ALA A 109 -9.50 -10.60 -7.31
C ALA A 109 -8.58 -9.39 -7.18
N GLU A 110 -8.32 -8.92 -5.94
CA GLU A 110 -7.40 -7.82 -5.67
C GLU A 110 -5.96 -8.22 -6.03
N LEU A 111 -5.54 -9.45 -5.74
CA LEU A 111 -4.23 -9.99 -6.15
C LEU A 111 -4.07 -9.99 -7.67
N GLY A 112 -5.08 -10.48 -8.41
CA GLY A 112 -5.09 -10.46 -9.88
C GLY A 112 -4.93 -9.04 -10.43
N LYS A 113 -5.70 -8.09 -9.90
CA LYS A 113 -5.62 -6.67 -10.27
C LYS A 113 -4.22 -6.08 -10.12
N TRP A 114 -3.53 -6.34 -9.01
CA TRP A 114 -2.19 -5.79 -8.79
C TRP A 114 -1.12 -6.54 -9.58
N ARG A 115 -1.29 -7.84 -9.86
CA ARG A 115 -0.42 -8.57 -10.78
C ARG A 115 -0.49 -8.01 -12.19
N GLU A 116 -1.70 -7.72 -12.69
CA GLU A 116 -1.88 -7.00 -13.97
C GLU A 116 -1.29 -5.58 -13.92
N TYR A 117 -1.38 -4.89 -12.78
CA TYR A 117 -0.78 -3.57 -12.62
C TYR A 117 0.74 -3.61 -12.81
N ILE A 118 1.45 -4.67 -12.39
CA ILE A 118 2.90 -4.75 -12.59
C ILE A 118 3.31 -5.44 -13.90
N ASP A 119 2.35 -5.96 -14.68
CA ASP A 119 2.58 -6.56 -15.98
C ASP A 119 2.75 -5.48 -17.06
N PHE A 120 3.95 -4.91 -17.12
CA PHE A 120 4.28 -3.81 -18.04
C PHE A 120 4.40 -4.27 -19.50
N ASP A 121 4.64 -5.56 -19.75
CA ASP A 121 4.77 -6.13 -21.09
C ASP A 121 3.40 -6.53 -21.67
N GLY A 122 2.49 -7.00 -20.82
CA GLY A 122 1.19 -7.52 -21.23
C GLY A 122 0.03 -6.52 -21.17
N VAL A 123 0.13 -5.46 -20.35
CA VAL A 123 -0.97 -4.52 -20.12
C VAL A 123 -0.47 -3.08 -20.11
N THR A 124 -0.95 -2.25 -21.03
CA THR A 124 -0.66 -0.81 -21.04
C THR A 124 -1.35 -0.09 -19.87
N GLU A 125 -0.85 1.11 -19.52
CA GLU A 125 -1.50 1.94 -18.50
C GLU A 125 -2.96 2.28 -18.87
N GLU A 126 -3.24 2.56 -20.14
CA GLU A 126 -4.58 2.92 -20.60
C GLU A 126 -5.56 1.73 -20.51
N GLU A 127 -5.13 0.54 -20.90
CA GLU A 127 -5.92 -0.69 -20.76
C GLU A 127 -6.23 -1.00 -19.29
N TRP A 128 -5.22 -0.90 -18.43
CA TRP A 128 -5.39 -1.11 -16.99
C TRP A 128 -6.37 -0.08 -16.39
N CYS A 129 -6.19 1.20 -16.72
CA CYS A 129 -7.09 2.27 -16.29
C CYS A 129 -8.53 2.03 -16.72
N SER A 130 -8.74 1.64 -17.98
CA SER A 130 -10.06 1.34 -18.54
C SER A 130 -10.73 0.16 -17.82
N LYS A 131 -10.00 -0.96 -17.67
CA LYS A 131 -10.50 -2.19 -17.04
C LYS A 131 -10.91 -1.98 -15.58
N TYR A 132 -10.13 -1.21 -14.82
CA TYR A 132 -10.38 -0.96 -13.40
C TYR A 132 -11.06 0.38 -13.11
N HIS A 133 -11.63 1.01 -14.13
CA HIS A 133 -12.35 2.29 -14.03
C HIS A 133 -11.58 3.38 -13.28
N ARG A 134 -10.28 3.51 -13.60
CA ARG A 134 -9.39 4.55 -13.08
C ARG A 134 -9.34 5.69 -14.08
N TYR A 135 -9.73 6.88 -13.62
CA TYR A 135 -9.83 8.08 -14.47
C TYR A 135 -8.53 8.87 -14.59
N LEU A 136 -7.56 8.61 -13.72
CA LEU A 136 -6.27 9.28 -13.74
C LEU A 136 -5.20 8.34 -14.28
N ARG A 137 -4.55 8.80 -15.34
CA ARG A 137 -3.34 8.21 -15.89
C ARG A 137 -2.17 8.44 -14.95
N PHE A 138 -1.19 7.56 -15.00
CA PHE A 138 0.01 7.58 -14.18
C PHE A 138 1.24 7.28 -15.04
N ASP A 139 2.41 7.74 -14.62
CA ASP A 139 3.61 7.48 -15.40
C ASP A 139 3.95 5.98 -15.36
N PRO A 140 4.18 5.30 -16.50
CA PRO A 140 4.54 3.88 -16.52
C PRO A 140 5.74 3.52 -15.63
N ILE A 141 6.64 4.47 -15.35
CA ILE A 141 7.75 4.22 -14.43
C ILE A 141 7.28 3.83 -13.02
N GLU A 142 6.11 4.32 -12.58
CA GLU A 142 5.51 4.01 -11.27
C GLU A 142 5.20 2.52 -11.07
N ARG A 143 5.15 1.74 -12.17
CA ARG A 143 4.90 0.29 -12.16
C ARG A 143 6.20 -0.53 -12.07
N THR A 144 7.35 0.11 -12.28
CA THR A 144 8.64 -0.59 -12.38
C THR A 144 9.13 -1.08 -11.01
N PRO A 145 10.00 -2.12 -10.96
CA PRO A 145 10.63 -2.53 -9.70
C PRO A 145 11.48 -1.41 -9.09
N LEU A 146 12.18 -0.65 -9.93
CA LEU A 146 13.04 0.47 -9.52
C LEU A 146 12.25 1.52 -8.74
N TRP A 147 11.04 1.87 -9.18
CA TRP A 147 10.19 2.84 -8.48
C TRP A 147 9.92 2.44 -7.03
N GLU A 148 9.55 1.18 -6.83
CA GLU A 148 9.21 0.66 -5.51
C GLU A 148 10.44 0.54 -4.60
N GLU A 149 11.61 0.22 -5.16
CA GLU A 149 12.89 0.19 -4.44
C GLU A 149 13.24 1.57 -3.85
N ILE A 150 13.05 2.64 -4.63
CA ILE A 150 13.42 4.00 -4.22
C ILE A 150 12.28 4.76 -3.53
N TYR A 151 11.05 4.23 -3.55
CA TYR A 151 9.84 4.94 -3.14
C TYR A 151 9.97 5.63 -1.79
N TYR A 152 10.38 4.88 -0.76
CA TYR A 152 10.45 5.42 0.60
C TYR A 152 11.47 6.56 0.74
N GLU A 153 12.62 6.43 0.08
CA GLU A 153 13.68 7.44 0.14
C GLU A 153 13.28 8.70 -0.62
N VAL A 154 12.69 8.54 -1.82
CA VAL A 154 12.18 9.65 -2.63
C VAL A 154 11.09 10.42 -1.87
N GLU A 155 10.13 9.73 -1.27
CA GLU A 155 9.06 10.38 -0.49
C GLU A 155 9.61 11.13 0.73
N LYS A 156 10.60 10.53 1.41
CA LYS A 156 11.27 11.16 2.56
C LYS A 156 12.00 12.43 2.14
N GLU A 157 12.80 12.38 1.09
CA GLU A 157 13.54 13.53 0.56
C GLU A 157 12.59 14.61 0.03
N THR A 158 11.48 14.21 -0.59
CA THR A 158 10.43 15.12 -1.05
C THR A 158 9.79 15.87 0.13
N ASP A 159 9.42 15.16 1.20
CA ASP A 159 8.86 15.74 2.44
C ASP A 159 9.85 16.69 3.12
N GLU A 160 11.15 16.33 3.13
CA GLU A 160 12.23 17.14 3.67
C GLU A 160 12.48 18.41 2.85
N ALA A 161 12.46 18.32 1.52
CA ALA A 161 12.65 19.44 0.60
C ALA A 161 11.51 20.47 0.68
N ILE A 162 10.26 20.01 0.83
CA ILE A 162 9.10 20.89 1.02
C ILE A 162 9.16 21.57 2.39
N GLY A 163 9.62 20.86 3.42
CA GLY A 163 9.73 21.38 4.78
C GLY A 163 8.42 21.31 5.58
N ARG A 164 8.56 21.37 6.90
CA ARG A 164 7.46 21.06 7.84
C ARG A 164 6.41 22.17 8.00
N ASN A 165 6.73 23.39 7.58
CA ASN A 165 5.90 24.58 7.83
C ASN A 165 5.00 24.94 6.64
N VAL A 166 5.07 24.19 5.54
CA VAL A 166 4.23 24.43 4.36
C VAL A 166 2.82 23.91 4.62
N PRO A 167 1.78 24.76 4.46
CA PRO A 167 0.39 24.32 4.55
C PRO A 167 0.05 23.25 3.51
N ARG A 168 -0.55 22.14 3.94
CA ARG A 168 -1.03 21.06 3.07
C ARG A 168 -2.49 21.25 2.71
N GLY A 169 -2.77 22.26 1.90
CA GLY A 169 -4.11 22.61 1.41
C GLY A 169 -4.14 22.78 -0.10
N MET A 170 -5.07 23.61 -0.57
CA MET A 170 -5.22 24.02 -1.97
C MET A 170 -3.86 24.38 -2.61
N GLY A 171 -3.53 23.75 -3.74
CA GLY A 171 -2.31 23.94 -4.51
C GLY A 171 -1.09 23.19 -4.00
N PHE A 172 -1.18 22.48 -2.87
CA PHE A 172 -0.06 21.72 -2.31
C PHE A 172 0.39 20.60 -3.27
N CYS A 173 -0.52 20.02 -4.05
CA CYS A 173 -0.20 18.95 -4.98
C CYS A 173 0.87 19.36 -6.00
N PHE A 174 0.78 20.57 -6.56
CA PHE A 174 1.75 21.07 -7.54
C PHE A 174 3.15 21.27 -6.93
N MET A 175 3.21 21.79 -5.70
CA MET A 175 4.49 21.92 -4.99
C MET A 175 5.08 20.54 -4.68
N TYR A 176 4.25 19.60 -4.24
CA TYR A 176 4.67 18.23 -3.96
C TYR A 176 5.20 17.53 -5.22
N TRP A 177 4.48 17.62 -6.35
CA TRP A 177 4.92 17.01 -7.60
C TRP A 177 6.18 17.63 -8.15
N SER A 178 6.31 18.96 -8.11
CA SER A 178 7.53 19.65 -8.53
C SER A 178 8.73 19.20 -7.70
N SER A 179 8.59 19.17 -6.37
CA SER A 179 9.63 18.69 -5.46
C SER A 179 9.99 17.22 -5.71
N LYS A 180 9.00 16.35 -5.91
CA LYS A 180 9.20 14.93 -6.21
C LYS A 180 9.95 14.73 -7.54
N ALA A 181 9.58 15.49 -8.58
CA ALA A 181 10.25 15.46 -9.87
C ALA A 181 11.73 15.86 -9.76
N ASP A 182 12.05 16.91 -8.99
CA ASP A 182 13.45 17.32 -8.74
C ASP A 182 14.25 16.23 -8.01
N VAL A 183 13.65 15.58 -7.00
CA VAL A 183 14.28 14.49 -6.24
C VAL A 183 14.55 13.26 -7.12
N LEU A 184 13.62 12.94 -8.03
CA LEU A 184 13.75 11.86 -9.00
C LEU A 184 14.79 12.19 -10.09
N ALA A 185 14.81 13.43 -10.57
CA ALA A 185 15.76 13.87 -11.61
C ALA A 185 17.23 13.72 -11.15
N ARG A 186 17.53 13.96 -9.86
CA ARG A 186 18.87 13.71 -9.27
C ARG A 186 19.31 12.26 -9.34
N ARG A 187 18.37 11.33 -9.51
CA ARG A 187 18.59 9.88 -9.67
C ARG A 187 18.57 9.45 -11.14
N GLY A 188 18.54 10.40 -12.07
CA GLY A 188 18.43 10.13 -13.52
C GLY A 188 17.04 9.68 -13.96
N ILE A 189 16.02 9.91 -13.14
CA ILE A 189 14.64 9.50 -13.43
C ILE A 189 13.83 10.70 -13.94
N SER A 190 13.35 10.59 -15.18
CA SER A 190 12.38 11.53 -15.75
C SER A 190 10.97 11.03 -15.46
N TRP A 191 10.31 11.62 -14.45
CA TRP A 191 8.94 11.28 -14.06
C TRP A 191 7.97 12.37 -14.46
N ARG A 192 6.83 12.00 -15.06
CA ARG A 192 5.75 12.93 -15.38
C ARG A 192 4.74 12.96 -14.23
N SER A 193 4.46 14.17 -13.75
CA SER A 193 3.49 14.39 -12.68
C SER A 193 2.05 14.02 -13.11
N PRO A 194 1.13 13.81 -12.15
CA PRO A 194 -0.29 13.62 -12.47
C PRO A 194 -0.88 14.74 -13.33
N HIS A 195 -0.45 15.98 -13.14
CA HIS A 195 -0.88 17.10 -13.97
C HIS A 195 -0.44 16.97 -15.43
N GLU A 196 0.82 16.59 -15.67
CA GLU A 196 1.37 16.37 -17.01
C GLU A 196 0.72 15.16 -17.70
N MET A 197 0.46 14.10 -16.94
CA MET A 197 -0.19 12.89 -17.44
C MET A 197 -1.68 13.10 -17.73
N ASN A 198 -2.32 14.09 -17.10
CA ASN A 198 -3.76 14.33 -17.17
C ASN A 198 -4.08 15.82 -17.42
N PRO A 199 -3.72 16.38 -18.59
CA PRO A 199 -3.82 17.82 -18.86
C PRO A 199 -5.25 18.37 -18.89
N ARG A 200 -6.27 17.49 -18.91
CA ARG A 200 -7.70 17.85 -18.90
C ARG A 200 -8.33 17.80 -17.51
N VAL A 201 -7.55 17.46 -16.48
CA VAL A 201 -8.02 17.38 -15.10
C VAL A 201 -7.52 18.61 -14.34
N MET A 202 -8.45 19.32 -13.71
CA MET A 202 -8.09 20.34 -12.71
C MET A 202 -7.73 19.62 -11.42
N PHE A 203 -6.49 19.81 -10.98
CA PHE A 203 -6.00 19.34 -9.70
C PHE A 203 -5.92 20.47 -8.69
N ASP A 204 -6.03 20.11 -7.42
CA ASP A 204 -5.84 21.00 -6.28
C ASP A 204 -5.24 20.25 -5.08
#